data_AF-A0A6L4ZHK5-F1
#
_entry.id   AF-A0A6L4ZHK5-F1
#
_cell.length_a   1.000
_cell.length_b   1.000
_cell.length_c   1.000
_cell.angle_alpha   90.00
_cell.angle_beta   90.00
_cell.angle_gamma   90.00
#
_symmetry.space_group_name_H-M   'P 1'
#
loop_
_entity.id
_entity.type
_entity.pdbx_description
1 polymer ?
#
loop_
_entity_poly.entity_id
_entity_poly.type
_entity_poly.pdbx_seq_one_letter_code
_entity_poly.pdbx_strand_id
1 'polypeptide(L)'
;KMLAWLKAGLYKDLFTAEPNVHGSTGPHGGNVRTYYNPILTENLRQGKKTWDVGAAMVKELYLSSTTQVSGYSVMIKVEEQSGSDGSGWIYFETFSGSADNAFYGKGVQLCANCHRAGVDFLLATFRP
;
A
#
# COMPACT_ATOMS: atom_id res chain seq x y z
N LYS A 1 -13.35 -7.63 -8.95
CA LYS A 1 -13.50 -6.59 -7.90
C LYS A 1 -12.28 -6.66 -6.96
N MET A 2 -11.67 -5.53 -6.59
CA MET A 2 -10.39 -5.47 -5.85
C MET A 2 -10.35 -6.30 -4.57
N LEU A 3 -11.36 -6.22 -3.70
CA LEU A 3 -11.38 -6.97 -2.44
C LEU A 3 -11.37 -8.49 -2.64
N ALA A 4 -12.02 -8.99 -3.69
CA ALA A 4 -11.98 -10.43 -4.01
C ALA A 4 -10.58 -10.85 -4.48
N TRP A 5 -9.90 -10.01 -5.26
CA TRP A 5 -8.53 -10.24 -5.69
C TRP A 5 -7.55 -10.21 -4.50
N LEU A 6 -7.75 -9.30 -3.54
CA LEU A 6 -6.97 -9.24 -2.30
C LEU A 6 -7.16 -10.50 -1.44
N LYS A 7 -8.41 -10.92 -1.23
CA LYS A 7 -8.73 -12.14 -0.46
C LYS A 7 -8.21 -13.42 -1.09
N ALA A 8 -8.18 -13.47 -2.42
CA ALA A 8 -7.59 -14.59 -3.15
C ALA A 8 -6.05 -14.62 -3.07
N GLY A 9 -5.41 -13.54 -2.56
CA GLY A 9 -3.96 -13.50 -2.36
C GLY A 9 -3.14 -13.46 -3.66
N LEU A 10 -3.75 -13.14 -4.80
CA LEU A 10 -3.12 -13.26 -6.12
C LEU A 10 -1.89 -12.37 -6.33
N TYR A 11 -1.75 -11.29 -5.54
CA TYR A 11 -0.55 -10.46 -5.55
C TYR A 11 0.68 -11.18 -4.99
N LYS A 12 0.51 -12.19 -4.12
CA LYS A 12 1.63 -12.85 -3.45
C LYS A 12 2.55 -13.58 -4.41
N ASP A 13 2.04 -13.99 -5.57
CA ASP A 13 2.80 -14.67 -6.61
C ASP A 13 3.57 -13.71 -7.52
N LEU A 14 3.17 -12.43 -7.54
CA LEU A 14 3.67 -11.44 -8.51
C LEU A 14 4.42 -10.27 -7.88
N PHE A 15 4.17 -10.00 -6.59
CA PHE A 15 4.70 -8.83 -5.90
C PHE A 15 5.85 -9.26 -4.99
N THR A 16 6.88 -8.42 -4.90
CA THR A 16 7.97 -8.62 -3.96
C THR A 16 7.48 -8.33 -2.54
N ALA A 17 7.63 -9.28 -1.62
CA ALA A 17 7.18 -9.12 -0.24
C ALA A 17 8.28 -8.64 0.69
N GLU A 18 7.91 -7.92 1.75
CA GLU A 18 8.70 -7.85 2.97
C GLU A 18 8.98 -9.28 3.49
N PRO A 19 10.16 -9.54 4.10
CA PRO A 19 10.53 -10.89 4.50
C PRO A 19 9.60 -11.47 5.57
N ASN A 20 9.15 -10.63 6.53
CA ASN A 20 8.37 -11.07 7.68
C ASN A 20 7.21 -10.11 7.96
N VAL A 21 6.18 -10.62 8.63
CA VAL A 21 5.20 -9.79 9.33
C VAL A 21 5.91 -9.06 10.48
N HIS A 22 5.62 -7.77 10.66
CA HIS A 22 6.23 -6.97 11.71
C HIS A 22 5.25 -5.92 12.25
N GLY A 23 5.58 -5.30 13.40
CA GLY A 23 4.79 -4.20 13.94
C GLY A 23 4.78 -3.00 12.99
N SER A 24 3.61 -2.42 12.75
CA SER A 24 3.45 -1.19 11.98
C SER A 24 4.16 -0.04 12.70
N THR A 25 5.00 0.69 11.97
CA THR A 25 5.63 1.92 12.46
C THR A 25 4.71 3.14 12.34
N GLY A 26 3.57 3.01 11.64
CA GLY A 26 2.60 4.07 11.38
C GLY A 26 1.19 3.75 11.88
N PRO A 27 0.22 4.66 11.61
CA PRO A 27 -1.11 4.67 12.24
C PRO A 27 -2.01 3.49 11.86
N HIS A 28 -1.64 2.68 10.86
CA HIS A 28 -2.38 1.45 10.53
C HIS A 28 -2.42 0.44 11.70
N GLY A 29 -1.47 0.55 12.65
CA GLY A 29 -1.46 -0.22 13.90
C GLY A 29 -1.12 -1.70 13.75
N GLY A 30 -0.92 -2.36 14.90
CA GLY A 30 -0.70 -3.80 15.02
C GLY A 30 0.41 -4.34 14.11
N ASN A 31 0.21 -5.55 13.61
CA ASN A 31 1.13 -6.27 12.72
C ASN A 31 0.74 -6.10 11.26
N VAL A 32 1.74 -5.92 10.40
CA VAL A 32 1.59 -5.69 8.96
C VAL A 32 2.64 -6.45 8.15
N ARG A 33 2.35 -6.65 6.86
CA ARG A 33 3.33 -7.07 5.86
C ARG A 33 2.98 -6.45 4.51
N THR A 34 3.99 -5.93 3.83
CA THR A 34 3.83 -5.16 2.60
C THR A 34 4.39 -5.90 1.40
N TYR A 35 3.71 -5.73 0.26
CA TYR A 35 4.01 -6.34 -1.02
C TYR A 35 4.06 -5.23 -2.08
N TYR A 36 5.10 -5.25 -2.90
CA TYR A 36 5.43 -4.21 -3.87
C TYR A 36 5.33 -4.81 -5.27
N ASN A 37 4.54 -4.19 -6.16
CA ASN A 37 4.44 -4.71 -7.51
C ASN A 37 5.78 -4.57 -8.27
N PRO A 38 5.94 -5.24 -9.43
CA PRO A 38 7.19 -5.19 -10.18
C PRO A 38 7.63 -3.76 -10.56
N ILE A 39 6.68 -2.88 -10.90
CA ILE A 39 6.97 -1.48 -11.26
C ILE A 39 7.58 -0.73 -10.07
N LEU A 40 6.95 -0.84 -8.89
CA LEU A 40 7.45 -0.17 -7.69
C LEU A 40 8.79 -0.78 -7.22
N THR A 41 8.93 -2.10 -7.32
CA THR A 41 10.20 -2.80 -7.03
C THR A 41 11.33 -2.25 -7.89
N GLU A 42 11.11 -2.14 -9.21
CA GLU A 42 12.14 -1.64 -10.13
C GLU A 42 12.47 -0.17 -9.88
N ASN A 43 11.45 0.67 -9.66
CA ASN A 43 11.67 2.08 -9.33
C ASN A 43 12.52 2.26 -8.06
N LEU A 44 12.29 1.42 -7.04
CA LEU A 44 13.07 1.43 -5.80
C LEU A 44 14.52 1.01 -6.03
N ARG A 45 14.77 -0.03 -6.85
CA ARG A 45 16.12 -0.49 -7.21
C ARG A 45 16.89 0.55 -8.00
N GLN A 46 16.21 1.28 -8.89
CA GLN A 46 16.78 2.40 -9.64
C GLN A 46 17.00 3.66 -8.79
N GLY A 47 16.55 3.67 -7.53
CA GLY A 47 16.69 4.82 -6.64
C GLY A 47 15.85 6.03 -7.05
N LYS A 48 14.79 5.83 -7.85
CA LYS A 48 13.89 6.91 -8.27
C LYS A 48 13.28 7.64 -7.07
N LYS A 49 12.93 8.91 -7.30
CA LYS A 49 12.23 9.77 -6.32
C LYS A 49 10.81 10.12 -6.72
N THR A 50 10.41 9.72 -7.92
CA THR A 50 9.05 9.79 -8.44
C THR A 50 8.74 8.43 -9.02
N TRP A 51 7.58 7.88 -8.68
CA TRP A 51 7.21 6.54 -9.09
C TRP A 51 6.47 6.57 -10.42
N ASP A 52 6.75 5.59 -11.26
CA ASP A 52 6.05 5.40 -12.53
C ASP A 52 4.56 5.08 -12.29
N VAL A 53 3.72 5.52 -13.23
CA VAL A 53 2.29 5.17 -13.24
C VAL A 53 2.15 3.64 -13.24
N GLY A 54 1.24 3.14 -12.40
CA GLY A 54 1.05 1.72 -12.15
C GLY A 54 1.90 1.16 -11.01
N ALA A 55 2.85 1.92 -10.44
CA ALA A 55 3.50 1.53 -9.19
C ALA A 55 2.46 1.31 -8.09
N ALA A 56 2.50 0.14 -7.45
CA ALA A 56 1.47 -0.26 -6.51
C ALA A 56 2.04 -1.03 -5.32
N MET A 57 1.35 -0.90 -4.20
CA MET A 57 1.70 -1.54 -2.95
C MET A 57 0.44 -2.11 -2.30
N VAL A 58 0.51 -3.34 -1.83
CA VAL A 58 -0.50 -3.97 -0.97
C VAL A 58 0.11 -4.19 0.40
N LYS A 59 -0.56 -3.72 1.45
CA LYS A 59 -0.23 -3.98 2.84
C LYS A 59 -1.31 -4.85 3.45
N GLU A 60 -0.95 -6.05 3.87
CA GLU A 60 -1.79 -6.90 4.69
C GLU A 60 -1.79 -6.35 6.13
N LEU A 61 -2.98 -6.19 6.71
CA LEU A 61 -3.17 -5.78 8.10
C LEU A 61 -3.53 -7.03 8.90
N TYR A 62 -2.61 -7.49 9.75
CA TYR A 62 -2.81 -8.62 10.67
C TYR A 62 -3.30 -8.15 12.05
N LEU A 63 -3.13 -6.86 12.36
CA LEU A 63 -3.56 -6.25 13.61
C LEU A 63 -2.98 -6.97 14.83
N SER A 64 -3.78 -7.69 15.62
CA SER A 64 -3.32 -8.44 16.78
C SER A 64 -2.74 -9.82 16.44
N SER A 65 -2.87 -10.29 15.19
CA SER A 65 -2.36 -11.59 14.72
C SER A 65 -1.01 -11.45 14.01
N THR A 66 -0.35 -12.57 13.72
CA THR A 66 0.78 -12.65 12.79
C THR A 66 0.53 -13.64 11.65
N THR A 67 -0.61 -14.34 11.65
CA THR A 67 -0.93 -15.42 10.71
C THR A 67 -2.24 -15.19 9.99
N GLN A 68 -3.16 -14.40 10.55
CA GLN A 68 -4.46 -14.10 9.96
C GLN A 68 -4.53 -12.63 9.52
N VAL A 69 -4.89 -12.42 8.26
CA VAL A 69 -5.12 -11.08 7.70
C VAL A 69 -6.52 -10.62 8.10
N SER A 70 -6.61 -9.51 8.81
CA SER A 70 -7.86 -8.85 9.16
C SER A 70 -8.29 -7.84 8.10
N GLY A 71 -7.33 -7.19 7.44
CA GLY A 71 -7.59 -6.07 6.55
C GLY A 71 -6.51 -5.84 5.50
N TYR A 72 -6.72 -4.84 4.67
CA TYR A 72 -5.82 -4.47 3.58
C TYR A 72 -5.71 -2.96 3.48
N SER A 73 -4.53 -2.46 3.16
CA SER A 73 -4.29 -1.10 2.70
C SER A 73 -3.57 -1.17 1.36
N VAL A 74 -4.01 -0.41 0.36
CA VAL A 74 -3.49 -0.44 -1.01
C VAL A 74 -3.29 0.99 -1.47
N MET A 75 -2.18 1.24 -2.17
CA MET A 75 -1.96 2.47 -2.91
C MET A 75 -1.47 2.18 -4.33
N ILE A 76 -1.97 2.94 -5.31
CA ILE A 76 -1.64 2.79 -6.73
C ILE A 76 -1.37 4.17 -7.33
N LYS A 77 -0.21 4.34 -7.95
CA LYS A 77 0.17 5.54 -8.70
C LYS A 77 -0.62 5.56 -10.01
N VAL A 78 -1.41 6.60 -10.24
CA VAL A 78 -2.29 6.71 -11.41
C VAL A 78 -1.99 7.90 -12.31
N GLU A 79 -1.13 8.81 -11.86
CA GLU A 79 -0.64 9.94 -12.65
C GLU A 79 0.86 10.13 -12.41
N GLU A 80 1.58 10.69 -13.39
CA GLU A 80 3.02 10.93 -13.27
C GLU A 80 3.33 11.86 -12.09
N GLN A 81 2.60 12.98 -11.98
CA GLN A 81 2.71 13.91 -10.87
C GLN A 81 1.81 13.46 -9.72
N SER A 82 2.30 13.48 -8.48
CA SER A 82 1.46 13.13 -7.32
C SER A 82 0.51 14.23 -6.89
N GLY A 83 0.76 15.47 -7.32
CA GLY A 83 0.12 16.65 -6.73
C GLY A 83 0.58 16.88 -5.29
N SER A 84 0.38 18.10 -4.77
CA SER A 84 0.68 18.41 -3.37
C SER A 84 -0.30 17.75 -2.38
N ASP A 85 -1.46 17.34 -2.88
CA ASP A 85 -2.59 16.76 -2.16
C ASP A 85 -2.68 15.22 -2.33
N GLY A 86 -1.76 14.61 -3.06
CA GLY A 86 -1.76 13.17 -3.34
C GLY A 86 -2.76 12.74 -4.42
N SER A 87 -3.29 13.67 -5.21
CA SER A 87 -4.20 13.39 -6.33
C SER A 87 -3.64 12.39 -7.33
N GLY A 88 -2.33 12.25 -7.52
CA GLY A 88 -1.76 11.22 -8.40
C GLY A 88 -1.87 9.78 -7.90
N TRP A 89 -2.54 9.53 -6.78
CA TRP A 89 -2.68 8.22 -6.14
C TRP A 89 -4.14 7.82 -5.93
N ILE A 90 -4.43 6.53 -6.12
CA ILE A 90 -5.62 5.87 -5.57
C ILE A 90 -5.23 5.15 -4.28
N TYR A 91 -6.07 5.29 -3.26
CA TYR A 91 -5.97 4.59 -1.99
C TYR A 91 -7.18 3.66 -1.80
N PHE A 92 -6.95 2.55 -1.12
CA PHE A 92 -7.99 1.68 -0.59
C PHE A 92 -7.57 1.17 0.79
N GLU A 93 -8.46 1.20 1.77
CA GLU A 93 -8.19 0.62 3.08
C GLU A 93 -9.43 0.02 3.72
N THR A 94 -9.28 -1.17 4.30
CA THR A 94 -10.28 -1.80 5.16
C THR A 94 -9.59 -2.53 6.31
N PHE A 95 -10.10 -2.36 7.53
CA PHE A 95 -9.59 -3.06 8.72
C PHE A 95 -10.30 -4.38 9.01
N SER A 96 -11.43 -4.63 8.34
CA SER A 96 -12.27 -5.83 8.54
C SER A 96 -12.24 -6.79 7.35
N GLY A 97 -11.56 -6.42 6.26
CA GLY A 97 -11.59 -7.19 5.02
C GLY A 97 -12.97 -7.19 4.36
N SER A 98 -13.86 -6.27 4.75
CA SER A 98 -15.14 -5.97 4.09
C SER A 98 -15.07 -4.62 3.38
N ALA A 99 -15.96 -4.41 2.41
CA ALA A 99 -16.11 -3.13 1.71
C ALA A 99 -16.96 -2.12 2.49
N ASP A 100 -17.74 -2.56 3.48
CA ASP A 100 -18.80 -1.75 4.11
C ASP A 100 -18.28 -0.45 4.77
N ASN A 101 -17.02 -0.46 5.23
CA ASN A 101 -16.35 0.71 5.82
C ASN A 101 -14.99 0.95 5.19
N ALA A 102 -14.83 0.59 3.92
CA ALA A 102 -13.55 0.79 3.25
C ALA A 102 -13.38 2.25 2.82
N PHE A 103 -12.22 2.83 3.09
CA PHE A 103 -11.80 4.06 2.44
C PHE A 103 -11.39 3.71 1.00
N TYR A 104 -11.86 4.47 0.01
CA TYR A 104 -11.50 4.25 -1.38
C TYR A 104 -11.59 5.54 -2.19
N GLY A 105 -10.58 5.81 -3.01
CA GLY A 105 -10.65 6.89 -3.98
C GLY A 105 -9.29 7.45 -4.37
N LYS A 106 -9.33 8.40 -5.30
CA LYS A 106 -8.17 9.18 -5.72
C LYS A 106 -7.93 10.32 -4.72
N GLY A 107 -6.68 10.54 -4.30
CA GLY A 107 -6.29 11.65 -3.43
C GLY A 107 -7.06 11.70 -2.10
N VAL A 108 -7.41 10.55 -1.52
CA VAL A 108 -8.13 10.48 -0.23
C VAL A 108 -7.31 11.17 0.84
N GLN A 109 -7.76 12.34 1.30
CA GLN A 109 -6.97 13.23 2.14
C GLN A 109 -6.57 12.59 3.47
N LEU A 110 -7.41 11.72 4.04
CA LEU A 110 -7.08 10.95 5.24
C LEU A 110 -5.79 10.13 5.06
N CYS A 111 -5.58 9.55 3.87
CA CYS A 111 -4.40 8.77 3.54
C CYS A 111 -3.25 9.70 3.11
N ALA A 112 -3.53 10.58 2.15
CA ALA A 112 -2.53 11.47 1.54
C ALA A 112 -1.82 12.36 2.56
N ASN A 113 -2.53 12.86 3.58
CA ASN A 113 -1.95 13.74 4.60
C ASN A 113 -0.86 13.07 5.44
N CYS A 114 -0.98 11.79 5.76
CA CYS A 114 0.10 11.04 6.41
C CYS A 114 1.17 10.69 5.39
N HIS A 115 0.77 10.20 4.21
CA HIS A 115 1.68 9.72 3.18
C HIS A 115 2.59 10.79 2.57
N ARG A 116 2.20 12.07 2.56
CA ARG A 116 2.99 13.19 2.01
C ARG A 116 4.39 13.34 2.61
N ALA A 117 4.64 12.77 3.79
CA ALA A 117 5.96 12.78 4.42
C ALA A 117 6.94 11.79 3.74
N GLY A 118 6.44 10.88 2.91
CA GLY A 118 7.22 9.89 2.17
C GLY A 118 7.80 10.44 0.86
N VAL A 119 8.67 9.63 0.24
CA VAL A 119 9.18 9.93 -1.10
C VAL A 119 8.06 9.66 -2.10
N ASP A 120 7.58 10.73 -2.74
CA ASP A 120 6.44 10.67 -3.66
C ASP A 120 5.27 9.89 -3.05
N PHE A 121 4.87 10.27 -1.83
CA PHE A 121 3.81 9.65 -1.02
C PHE A 121 4.05 8.19 -0.55
N LEU A 122 5.17 7.56 -0.89
CA LEU A 122 5.51 6.23 -0.39
C LEU A 122 6.19 6.34 0.99
N LEU A 123 5.49 5.87 2.03
CA LEU A 123 6.01 5.70 3.39
C LEU A 123 6.30 4.22 3.68
N ALA A 124 7.41 3.75 3.14
CA ALA A 124 7.94 2.40 3.38
C ALA A 124 9.44 2.46 3.64
N THR A 125 9.93 1.66 4.58
CA THR A 125 11.37 1.54 4.89
C THR A 125 12.02 0.36 4.20
N PHE A 126 11.28 -0.71 3.91
CA PHE A 126 11.79 -1.86 3.19
C PHE A 126 12.21 -1.50 1.76
N ARG A 127 13.31 -2.08 1.29
CA ARG A 127 13.84 -1.91 -0.07
C ARG A 127 14.08 -3.30 -0.68
N PRO A 128 13.34 -3.67 -1.74
CA PRO A 128 13.41 -4.98 -2.40
C PRO A 128 14.56 -5.10 -3.42
#